data_AF-A0A6J7FAT6-F1
#
_entry.id   AF-A0A6J7FAT6-F1
#
_cell.length_a   1.000
_cell.length_b   1.000
_cell.length_c   1.000
_cell.angle_alpha   90.00
_cell.angle_beta   90.00
_cell.angle_gamma   90.00
#
_symmetry.space_group_name_H-M   'P 1'
#
loop_
_entity.id
_entity.type
_entity.pdbx_description
1 polymer ?
#
loop_
_entity_poly.entity_id
_entity_poly.type
_entity_poly.pdbx_seq_one_letter_code
_entity_poly.pdbx_strand_id
1 'polypeptide(L)'
;MVKEDLAVLPANVWLASYPKSGNTWFRFVWKAVESAQDEKFTPHESVQPCDMEYLTAWGIDARRMSCDELDLVRSRLELVTNDRLGRPTLRKTHEKFRSAPDGSELFPAAASRAALVIIRDPRDVACSAARHFNMSLDAAVDLLCRRDPQSPGSPSVLMSRQPQGSWSEHLDSWRRLPTYPVAVFRYEDFLAEPNATFGAALKFAGLEVSENELVYAVESTRFEKLQSRERESGFSERSPSTDVPFFRKGQAGGWRGELSASQVTKIERNCGALMEEFGYLIEGRLATAVPAAANQVRSSGDKLFAAAVLPKRDVPLDLTTRFVKDDRVKTAQVGDDLVLVTSEYELMGLDHMGALIWDFLDRPISFQELVETLCAQFAIDSTTCIEDTTPMLQLLLNGGALRVISESQPTN
;
A
#
# COMPACT_ATOMS: atom_id res chain seq x y z
N MET A 1 -35.78 -30.83 6.20
CA MET A 1 -34.88 -30.18 5.23
C MET A 1 -34.59 -28.78 5.74
N VAL A 2 -33.54 -28.65 6.55
CA VAL A 2 -33.00 -27.36 6.93
C VAL A 2 -32.28 -26.87 5.68
N LYS A 3 -32.76 -25.78 5.07
CA LYS A 3 -31.96 -25.03 4.11
C LYS A 3 -30.75 -24.55 4.91
N GLU A 4 -29.59 -25.15 4.65
CA GLU A 4 -28.33 -24.51 4.98
C GLU A 4 -28.39 -23.12 4.35
N ASP A 5 -28.41 -22.09 5.19
CA ASP A 5 -28.07 -20.74 4.77
C ASP A 5 -26.63 -20.84 4.23
N LEU A 6 -26.50 -21.09 2.93
CA LEU A 6 -25.24 -20.94 2.21
C LEU A 6 -24.81 -19.50 2.49
N ALA A 7 -23.87 -19.34 3.42
CA ALA A 7 -23.28 -18.05 3.74
C ALA A 7 -22.76 -17.48 2.42
N VAL A 8 -23.50 -16.50 1.92
CA VAL A 8 -23.21 -15.91 0.63
C VAL A 8 -21.88 -15.20 0.76
N LEU A 9 -20.84 -15.79 0.18
CA LEU A 9 -19.50 -15.23 0.24
C LEU A 9 -19.49 -13.89 -0.51
N PRO A 10 -18.80 -12.86 0.02
CA PRO A 10 -18.62 -11.61 -0.70
C PRO A 10 -17.96 -11.88 -2.07
N ALA A 11 -18.27 -11.07 -3.08
CA ALA A 11 -17.70 -11.23 -4.41
C ALA A 11 -16.33 -10.54 -4.59
N ASN A 12 -16.08 -9.40 -3.91
CA ASN A 12 -14.91 -8.57 -4.26
C ASN A 12 -13.58 -9.29 -4.00
N VAL A 13 -12.78 -9.41 -5.05
CA VAL A 13 -11.37 -9.80 -4.97
C VAL A 13 -10.53 -8.57 -5.33
N TRP A 14 -9.84 -8.01 -4.35
CA TRP A 14 -8.99 -6.83 -4.58
C TRP A 14 -7.70 -7.24 -5.29
N LEU A 15 -7.45 -6.66 -6.45
CA LEU A 15 -6.16 -6.75 -7.13
C LEU A 15 -5.34 -5.50 -6.82
N ALA A 16 -4.58 -5.57 -5.73
CA ALA A 16 -3.74 -4.50 -5.24
C ALA A 16 -2.32 -4.62 -5.79
N SER A 17 -1.71 -3.51 -6.17
CA SER A 17 -0.32 -3.50 -6.61
C SER A 17 0.21 -2.07 -6.65
N TYR A 18 1.45 -1.86 -6.24
CA TYR A 18 2.10 -0.58 -6.54
C TYR A 18 2.13 -0.39 -8.07
N PRO A 19 1.92 0.84 -8.60
CA PRO A 19 1.90 1.04 -10.05
C PRO A 19 3.10 0.40 -10.73
N LYS A 20 2.85 -0.22 -11.89
CA LYS A 20 3.85 -0.90 -12.72
C LYS A 20 4.40 -2.24 -12.17
N SER A 21 3.70 -2.85 -11.20
CA SER A 21 4.05 -4.18 -10.69
C SER A 21 3.37 -5.36 -11.40
N GLY A 22 2.59 -5.15 -12.47
CA GLY A 22 2.02 -6.24 -13.29
C GLY A 22 0.50 -6.42 -13.22
N ASN A 23 -0.23 -5.48 -12.62
CA ASN A 23 -1.69 -5.47 -12.52
C ASN A 23 -2.42 -5.76 -13.85
N THR A 24 -2.02 -5.06 -14.92
CA THR A 24 -2.66 -5.15 -16.23
C THR A 24 -2.56 -6.56 -16.81
N TRP A 25 -1.43 -7.24 -16.65
CA TRP A 25 -1.26 -8.61 -17.17
C TRP A 25 -2.21 -9.59 -16.46
N PHE A 26 -2.32 -9.50 -15.14
CA PHE A 26 -3.26 -10.31 -14.38
C PHE A 26 -4.71 -10.08 -14.81
N ARG A 27 -5.10 -8.83 -15.07
CA ARG A 27 -6.44 -8.50 -15.57
C ARG A 27 -6.71 -9.06 -16.96
N PHE A 28 -5.71 -9.16 -17.83
CA PHE A 28 -5.84 -9.85 -19.11
C PHE A 28 -6.08 -11.35 -18.93
N VAL A 29 -5.33 -12.01 -18.03
CA VAL A 29 -5.54 -13.43 -17.72
C VAL A 29 -6.92 -13.66 -17.12
N TRP A 30 -7.32 -12.86 -16.13
CA TRP A 30 -8.66 -12.91 -15.53
C TRP A 30 -9.76 -12.80 -16.58
N LYS A 31 -9.65 -11.81 -17.49
CA LYS A 31 -10.62 -11.60 -18.55
C LYS A 31 -10.69 -12.79 -19.50
N ALA A 32 -9.55 -13.32 -19.93
CA ALA A 32 -9.48 -14.46 -20.83
C ALA A 32 -10.12 -15.71 -20.23
N VAL A 33 -10.02 -15.88 -18.91
CA VAL A 33 -10.73 -16.93 -18.16
C VAL A 33 -12.24 -16.68 -18.10
N GLU A 34 -12.68 -15.45 -17.84
CA GLU A 34 -14.12 -15.14 -17.72
C GLU A 34 -14.90 -15.26 -19.04
N SER A 35 -14.32 -14.83 -20.16
CA SER A 35 -15.05 -14.73 -21.43
C SER A 35 -14.81 -15.90 -22.37
N ALA A 36 -13.91 -16.85 -22.02
CA ALA A 36 -13.51 -18.03 -22.78
C ALA A 36 -13.05 -17.80 -24.24
N GLN A 37 -13.06 -16.56 -24.75
CA GLN A 37 -12.66 -16.12 -26.08
C GLN A 37 -12.87 -14.60 -26.13
N ASP A 38 -11.89 -13.80 -25.70
CA ASP A 38 -11.94 -12.36 -25.95
C ASP A 38 -11.32 -12.03 -27.32
N GLU A 39 -12.17 -11.67 -28.27
CA GLU A 39 -11.75 -11.06 -29.55
C GLU A 39 -11.23 -9.64 -29.34
N LYS A 40 -11.63 -8.96 -28.25
CA LYS A 40 -11.25 -7.58 -27.98
C LYS A 40 -10.00 -7.53 -27.12
N PHE A 41 -9.07 -6.66 -27.49
CA PHE A 41 -7.84 -6.42 -26.73
C PHE A 41 -8.11 -5.49 -25.55
N THR A 42 -8.83 -5.96 -24.54
CA THR A 42 -9.08 -5.18 -23.32
C THR A 42 -8.83 -6.02 -22.06
N PRO A 43 -8.19 -5.45 -21.03
CA PRO A 43 -8.06 -6.12 -19.73
C PRO A 43 -9.42 -6.17 -19.05
N HIS A 44 -9.58 -7.04 -18.03
CA HIS A 44 -10.79 -7.07 -17.20
C HIS A 44 -11.15 -5.67 -16.69
N GLU A 45 -12.28 -5.11 -17.12
CA GLU A 45 -12.74 -3.80 -16.69
C GLU A 45 -13.60 -3.93 -15.43
N SER A 46 -13.09 -3.43 -14.33
CA SER A 46 -13.87 -3.15 -13.12
C SER A 46 -13.81 -1.66 -12.86
N VAL A 47 -14.93 -1.04 -12.51
CA VAL A 47 -14.94 0.33 -11.99
C VAL A 47 -13.93 0.41 -10.85
N GLN A 48 -13.00 1.36 -10.94
CA GLN A 48 -12.00 1.51 -9.89
C GLN A 48 -12.71 1.95 -8.60
N PRO A 49 -12.37 1.42 -7.42
CA PRO A 49 -13.05 1.78 -6.17
C PRO A 49 -12.92 3.25 -5.80
N CYS A 50 -11.93 3.94 -6.38
CA CYS A 50 -11.72 5.37 -6.21
C CYS A 50 -12.42 6.22 -7.27
N ASP A 51 -12.96 5.62 -8.34
CA ASP A 51 -13.60 6.36 -9.41
C ASP A 51 -14.99 6.78 -8.95
N MET A 52 -15.12 8.05 -8.63
CA MET A 52 -16.35 8.62 -8.07
C MET A 52 -17.24 9.26 -9.14
N GLU A 53 -16.90 9.13 -10.43
CA GLU A 53 -17.67 9.77 -11.51
C GLU A 53 -19.10 9.21 -11.61
N TYR A 54 -19.31 7.94 -11.25
CA TYR A 54 -20.64 7.33 -11.25
C TYR A 54 -21.61 7.97 -10.25
N LEU A 55 -21.13 8.70 -9.24
CA LEU A 55 -22.00 9.47 -8.35
C LEU A 55 -22.84 10.50 -9.11
N THR A 56 -22.36 10.94 -10.27
CA THR A 56 -23.10 11.83 -11.17
C THR A 56 -24.41 11.20 -11.63
N ALA A 57 -24.46 9.86 -11.79
CA ALA A 57 -25.70 9.14 -12.12
C ALA A 57 -26.76 9.24 -11.01
N TRP A 58 -26.36 9.57 -9.78
CA TRP A 58 -27.25 9.84 -8.65
C TRP A 58 -27.42 11.34 -8.37
N GLY A 59 -26.95 12.20 -9.28
CA GLY A 59 -27.02 13.66 -9.14
C GLY A 59 -26.02 14.25 -8.14
N ILE A 60 -25.02 13.47 -7.71
CA ILE A 60 -24.00 13.91 -6.76
C ILE A 60 -22.73 14.29 -7.55
N ASP A 61 -22.33 15.56 -7.48
CA ASP A 61 -21.08 16.04 -8.08
C ASP A 61 -19.91 15.84 -7.11
N ALA A 62 -19.15 14.76 -7.30
CA ALA A 62 -18.00 14.39 -6.48
C ALA A 62 -16.93 15.51 -6.38
N ARG A 63 -16.87 16.43 -7.35
CA ARG A 63 -15.92 17.56 -7.34
C ARG A 63 -16.24 18.61 -6.27
N ARG A 64 -17.44 18.54 -5.70
CA ARG A 64 -17.88 19.44 -4.62
C ARG A 64 -17.62 18.86 -3.22
N MET A 65 -17.05 17.67 -3.15
CA MET A 65 -16.76 16.97 -1.90
C MET A 65 -15.27 17.07 -1.58
N SER A 66 -14.94 17.11 -0.30
CA SER A 66 -13.57 16.96 0.19
C SER A 66 -13.06 15.52 0.01
N CYS A 67 -11.73 15.32 0.08
CA CYS A 67 -11.13 13.97 0.11
C CYS A 67 -11.79 13.08 1.17
N ASP A 68 -12.00 13.64 2.36
CA ASP A 68 -12.53 12.95 3.53
C ASP A 68 -13.98 12.50 3.30
N GLU A 69 -14.82 13.38 2.75
CA GLU A 69 -16.19 13.04 2.40
C GLU A 69 -16.25 11.97 1.30
N LEU A 70 -15.35 12.04 0.31
CA LEU A 70 -15.27 11.01 -0.73
C LEU A 70 -14.87 9.65 -0.14
N ASP A 71 -13.88 9.62 0.75
CA ASP A 71 -13.46 8.40 1.44
C ASP A 71 -14.59 7.79 2.29
N LEU A 72 -15.34 8.63 3.03
CA LEU A 72 -16.51 8.19 3.79
C LEU A 72 -17.58 7.59 2.87
N VAL A 73 -17.86 8.24 1.73
CA VAL A 73 -18.82 7.73 0.76
C VAL A 73 -18.34 6.41 0.16
N ARG A 74 -17.07 6.30 -0.25
CA ARG A 74 -16.46 5.07 -0.79
C ARG A 74 -16.60 3.89 0.17
N SER A 75 -16.28 4.07 1.45
CA SER A 75 -16.38 3.01 2.46
C SER A 75 -17.78 2.38 2.53
N ARG A 76 -18.83 3.18 2.28
CA ARG A 76 -20.22 2.73 2.30
C ARG A 76 -20.66 2.15 0.96
N LEU A 77 -20.16 2.67 -0.15
CA LEU A 77 -20.56 2.22 -1.48
C LEU A 77 -20.13 0.80 -1.77
N GLU A 78 -18.96 0.40 -1.28
CA GLU A 78 -18.51 -0.99 -1.38
C GLU A 78 -19.45 -1.96 -0.63
N LEU A 79 -20.14 -1.52 0.42
CA LEU A 79 -21.10 -2.37 1.15
C LEU A 79 -22.43 -2.56 0.42
N VAL A 80 -22.87 -1.57 -0.35
CA VAL A 80 -24.19 -1.57 -1.02
C VAL A 80 -24.14 -1.98 -2.48
N THR A 81 -22.99 -1.80 -3.15
CA THR A 81 -22.81 -2.19 -4.56
C THR A 81 -22.18 -3.56 -4.75
N ASN A 82 -21.67 -4.18 -3.67
CA ASN A 82 -21.08 -5.50 -3.75
C ASN A 82 -22.12 -6.55 -4.15
N ASP A 83 -21.80 -7.24 -5.23
CA ASP A 83 -22.59 -8.36 -5.69
C ASP A 83 -22.46 -9.52 -4.68
N ARG A 84 -23.60 -10.03 -4.25
CA ARG A 84 -23.70 -11.19 -3.36
C ARG A 84 -24.16 -12.44 -4.13
N LEU A 85 -23.95 -12.49 -5.45
CA LEU A 85 -24.23 -13.69 -6.24
C LEU A 85 -23.17 -14.80 -6.05
N GLY A 86 -22.15 -14.57 -5.22
CA GLY A 86 -21.15 -15.58 -4.80
C GLY A 86 -20.01 -15.82 -5.79
N ARG A 87 -20.12 -15.31 -7.03
CA ARG A 87 -19.03 -15.35 -8.01
C ARG A 87 -17.97 -14.30 -7.69
N PRO A 88 -16.67 -14.64 -7.66
CA PRO A 88 -15.61 -13.65 -7.48
C PRO A 88 -15.65 -12.56 -8.54
N THR A 89 -15.50 -11.30 -8.14
CA THR A 89 -15.41 -10.14 -9.02
C THR A 89 -14.10 -9.40 -8.72
N LEU A 90 -13.24 -9.29 -9.72
CA LEU A 90 -11.96 -8.61 -9.58
C LEU A 90 -12.16 -7.09 -9.49
N ARG A 91 -11.50 -6.45 -8.52
CA ARG A 91 -11.52 -4.99 -8.29
C ARG A 91 -10.09 -4.47 -8.22
N LYS A 92 -9.65 -3.73 -9.25
CA LYS A 92 -8.28 -3.17 -9.31
C LYS A 92 -8.11 -1.98 -8.36
N THR A 93 -6.96 -1.89 -7.70
CA THR A 93 -6.52 -0.67 -7.00
C THR A 93 -5.00 -0.52 -6.97
N HIS A 94 -4.50 0.73 -6.97
CA HIS A 94 -3.11 1.05 -6.61
C HIS A 94 -3.01 1.79 -5.26
N GLU A 95 -4.15 2.03 -4.60
CA GLU A 95 -4.19 2.68 -3.29
C GLU A 95 -3.66 1.71 -2.21
N LYS A 96 -2.85 2.23 -1.28
CA LYS A 96 -2.44 1.51 -0.08
C LYS A 96 -3.65 1.20 0.79
N PHE A 97 -3.61 0.11 1.55
CA PHE A 97 -4.71 -0.16 2.48
C PHE A 97 -4.73 0.89 3.60
N ARG A 98 -5.87 1.52 3.83
CA ARG A 98 -6.06 2.52 4.88
C ARG A 98 -7.53 2.64 5.28
N SER A 99 -7.76 3.33 6.38
CA SER A 99 -9.11 3.70 6.83
C SER A 99 -9.54 5.05 6.27
N ALA A 100 -10.86 5.24 6.21
CA ALA A 100 -11.49 6.54 6.08
C ALA A 100 -11.29 7.38 7.36
N PRO A 101 -11.59 8.70 7.33
CA PRO A 101 -11.36 9.60 8.47
C PRO A 101 -12.09 9.20 9.77
N ASP A 102 -13.22 8.52 9.68
CA ASP A 102 -13.98 8.02 10.85
C ASP A 102 -13.55 6.61 11.32
N GLY A 103 -12.47 6.07 10.74
CA GLY A 103 -11.97 4.73 11.01
C GLY A 103 -12.62 3.64 10.16
N SER A 104 -13.63 3.94 9.34
CA SER A 104 -14.28 2.96 8.45
C SER A 104 -13.28 2.34 7.47
N GLU A 105 -13.48 1.06 7.14
CA GLU A 105 -12.65 0.36 6.16
C GLU A 105 -13.01 0.82 4.72
N LEU A 106 -12.03 1.33 3.97
CA LEU A 106 -12.22 1.66 2.54
C LEU A 106 -12.34 0.41 1.67
N PHE A 107 -11.79 -0.71 2.13
CA PHE A 107 -11.88 -2.02 1.51
C PHE A 107 -12.55 -2.98 2.49
N PRO A 108 -13.88 -2.85 2.70
CA PRO A 108 -14.53 -3.42 3.86
C PRO A 108 -14.55 -4.95 3.82
N ALA A 109 -14.20 -5.59 4.92
CA ALA A 109 -14.19 -7.05 5.06
C ALA A 109 -15.54 -7.69 4.72
N ALA A 110 -16.64 -7.02 5.09
CA ALA A 110 -18.00 -7.47 4.78
C ALA A 110 -18.31 -7.54 3.27
N ALA A 111 -17.54 -6.84 2.43
CA ALA A 111 -17.64 -6.91 0.98
C ALA A 111 -16.50 -7.71 0.32
N SER A 112 -15.48 -8.11 1.09
CA SER A 112 -14.21 -8.61 0.56
C SER A 112 -14.09 -10.11 0.70
N ARG A 113 -13.89 -10.80 -0.43
CA ARG A 113 -13.55 -12.22 -0.49
C ARG A 113 -12.09 -12.46 -0.14
N ALA A 114 -11.22 -11.69 -0.79
CA ALA A 114 -9.77 -11.83 -0.70
C ALA A 114 -9.06 -10.59 -1.28
N ALA A 115 -7.77 -10.43 -0.98
CA ALA A 115 -6.87 -9.55 -1.72
C ALA A 115 -5.69 -10.33 -2.34
N LEU A 116 -5.45 -10.08 -3.61
CA LEU A 116 -4.27 -10.47 -4.37
C LEU A 116 -3.34 -9.25 -4.47
N VAL A 117 -2.18 -9.32 -3.83
CA VAL A 117 -1.18 -8.26 -3.84
C VAL A 117 -0.06 -8.66 -4.80
N ILE A 118 0.07 -7.94 -5.92
CA ILE A 118 1.18 -8.16 -6.84
C ILE A 118 2.31 -7.20 -6.52
N ILE A 119 3.49 -7.76 -6.21
CA ILE A 119 4.74 -7.03 -6.01
C ILE A 119 5.71 -7.30 -7.16
N ARG A 120 6.67 -6.41 -7.32
CA ARG A 120 7.75 -6.50 -8.30
C ARG A 120 8.99 -5.87 -7.70
N ASP A 121 10.18 -6.28 -8.14
CA ASP A 121 11.44 -5.66 -7.74
C ASP A 121 11.33 -4.12 -7.85
N PRO A 122 11.45 -3.36 -6.74
CA PRO A 122 11.24 -1.92 -6.74
C PRO A 122 12.21 -1.19 -7.68
N ARG A 123 13.37 -1.79 -7.99
CA ARG A 123 14.32 -1.24 -8.98
C ARG A 123 13.75 -1.27 -10.40
N ASP A 124 13.10 -2.37 -10.79
CA ASP A 124 12.40 -2.44 -12.09
C ASP A 124 11.13 -1.58 -12.10
N VAL A 125 10.44 -1.48 -10.97
CA VAL A 125 9.28 -0.60 -10.81
C VAL A 125 9.68 0.85 -11.06
N ALA A 126 10.78 1.33 -10.49
CA ALA A 126 11.28 2.69 -10.71
C ALA A 126 11.54 2.97 -12.20
N CYS A 127 12.23 2.07 -12.91
CA CYS A 127 12.45 2.22 -14.36
C CYS A 127 11.15 2.23 -15.17
N SER A 128 10.17 1.42 -14.76
CA SER A 128 8.87 1.36 -15.44
C SER A 128 7.99 2.56 -15.13
N ALA A 129 8.04 3.08 -13.90
CA ALA A 129 7.27 4.23 -13.44
C ALA A 129 7.77 5.52 -14.09
N ALA A 130 9.10 5.71 -14.15
CA ALA A 130 9.73 6.86 -14.80
C ALA A 130 9.19 7.07 -16.22
N ARG A 131 9.15 6.00 -17.03
CA ARG A 131 8.62 6.11 -18.40
C ARG A 131 7.11 6.25 -18.46
N HIS A 132 6.37 5.52 -17.62
CA HIS A 132 4.92 5.55 -17.67
C HIS A 132 4.35 6.93 -17.29
N PHE A 133 4.94 7.55 -16.26
CA PHE A 133 4.53 8.87 -15.79
C PHE A 133 5.30 10.02 -16.46
N ASN A 134 6.16 9.71 -17.44
CA ASN A 134 7.00 10.68 -18.14
C ASN A 134 7.81 11.58 -17.18
N MET A 135 8.47 10.97 -16.21
CA MET A 135 9.30 11.63 -15.18
C MET A 135 10.74 11.11 -15.21
N SER A 136 11.64 11.82 -14.53
CA SER A 136 13.03 11.37 -14.38
C SER A 136 13.13 10.10 -13.55
N LEU A 137 14.23 9.35 -13.71
CA LEU A 137 14.51 8.19 -12.86
C LEU A 137 14.63 8.59 -11.39
N ASP A 138 15.23 9.75 -11.09
CA ASP A 138 15.33 10.25 -9.71
C ASP A 138 13.94 10.52 -9.12
N ALA A 139 13.04 11.16 -9.87
CA ALA A 139 11.67 11.41 -9.41
C ALA A 139 10.89 10.09 -9.19
N ALA A 140 11.12 9.08 -10.03
CA ALA A 140 10.52 7.77 -9.85
C ALA A 140 11.08 7.05 -8.60
N VAL A 141 12.40 7.09 -8.38
CA VAL A 141 13.03 6.57 -7.16
C VAL A 141 12.47 7.28 -5.92
N ASP A 142 12.32 8.60 -5.98
CA ASP A 142 11.72 9.39 -4.92
C ASP A 142 10.28 8.97 -4.65
N LEU A 143 9.47 8.76 -5.70
CA LEU A 143 8.09 8.29 -5.57
C LEU A 143 8.01 6.95 -4.81
N LEU A 144 8.91 6.00 -5.11
CA LEU A 144 8.96 4.71 -4.43
C LEU A 144 9.41 4.80 -2.97
N CYS A 145 10.22 5.80 -2.63
CA CYS A 145 10.79 5.97 -1.28
C CYS A 145 9.99 6.96 -0.42
N ARG A 146 9.15 7.79 -1.02
CA ARG A 146 8.43 8.87 -0.34
C ARG A 146 7.25 8.30 0.44
N ARG A 147 7.25 8.51 1.76
CA ARG A 147 6.04 8.36 2.58
C ARG A 147 5.02 9.39 2.15
N ASP A 148 3.78 8.99 1.87
CA ASP A 148 2.74 9.85 1.28
C ASP A 148 2.46 11.07 2.17
N PRO A 149 2.90 12.29 1.82
CA PRO A 149 2.35 13.48 2.45
C PRO A 149 1.02 13.73 1.78
N GLN A 150 -0.07 13.70 2.55
CA GLN A 150 -1.44 13.96 2.09
C GLN A 150 -1.51 15.29 1.33
N SER A 151 -1.21 15.29 0.03
CA SER A 151 -1.12 16.53 -0.74
C SER A 151 -2.56 16.99 -1.03
N PRO A 152 -2.90 18.28 -0.82
CA PRO A 152 -4.20 18.80 -1.22
C PRO A 152 -4.32 18.72 -2.74
N GLY A 153 -5.29 17.94 -3.22
CA GLY A 153 -5.49 17.65 -4.64
C GLY A 153 -6.32 18.70 -5.37
N SER A 154 -6.19 18.75 -6.70
CA SER A 154 -7.15 19.40 -7.59
C SER A 154 -8.46 18.58 -7.69
N PRO A 155 -9.56 19.14 -8.23
CA PRO A 155 -10.82 18.39 -8.43
C PRO A 155 -10.68 17.08 -9.21
N SER A 156 -9.74 16.99 -10.17
CA SER A 156 -9.46 15.74 -10.88
C SER A 156 -8.73 14.71 -10.02
N VAL A 157 -7.85 15.16 -9.12
CA VAL A 157 -7.19 14.32 -8.10
C VAL A 157 -8.18 13.88 -7.03
N LEU A 158 -9.18 14.69 -6.69
CA LEU A 158 -10.24 14.33 -5.73
C LEU A 158 -11.05 13.12 -6.21
N MET A 159 -11.46 13.11 -7.48
CA MET A 159 -12.34 12.06 -8.04
C MET A 159 -11.65 10.72 -8.35
N SER A 160 -10.32 10.66 -8.30
CA SER A 160 -9.53 9.47 -8.66
C SER A 160 -8.37 9.23 -7.70
N ARG A 161 -8.48 9.77 -6.47
CA ARG A 161 -7.42 9.76 -5.48
C ARG A 161 -7.07 8.32 -5.11
N GLN A 162 -5.81 7.95 -5.32
CA GLN A 162 -5.25 6.68 -4.86
C GLN A 162 -3.95 6.96 -4.10
N PRO A 163 -4.01 7.26 -2.79
CA PRO A 163 -2.81 7.38 -1.95
C PRO A 163 -2.01 6.08 -2.03
N GLN A 164 -0.81 6.14 -2.59
CA GLN A 164 0.03 4.95 -2.83
C GLN A 164 1.03 4.73 -1.69
N GLY A 165 1.53 5.80 -1.07
CA GLY A 165 2.72 5.71 -0.22
C GLY A 165 3.98 5.30 -0.97
N SER A 166 4.98 4.95 -0.18
CA SER A 166 6.17 4.26 -0.66
C SER A 166 5.83 2.83 -1.10
N TRP A 167 6.72 2.19 -1.85
CA TRP A 167 6.55 0.79 -2.23
C TRP A 167 6.38 -0.12 -1.00
N SER A 168 7.17 0.13 0.05
CA SER A 168 7.13 -0.61 1.31
C SER A 168 5.81 -0.41 2.05
N GLU A 169 5.35 0.84 2.19
CA GLU A 169 4.06 1.15 2.84
C GLU A 169 2.88 0.52 2.10
N HIS A 170 2.89 0.54 0.78
CA HIS A 170 1.85 -0.13 0.00
C HIS A 170 1.82 -1.63 0.31
N LEU A 171 2.96 -2.31 0.28
CA LEU A 171 3.03 -3.75 0.57
C LEU A 171 2.63 -4.06 2.02
N ASP A 172 3.21 -3.35 3.00
CA ASP A 172 2.94 -3.59 4.41
C ASP A 172 1.47 -3.33 4.77
N SER A 173 0.88 -2.25 4.26
CA SER A 173 -0.52 -1.93 4.52
C SER A 173 -1.44 -3.06 4.07
N TRP A 174 -1.27 -3.55 2.84
CA TRP A 174 -2.09 -4.63 2.30
C TRP A 174 -1.84 -6.00 2.96
N ARG A 175 -0.62 -6.30 3.42
CA ARG A 175 -0.36 -7.61 4.05
C ARG A 175 -0.72 -7.66 5.53
N ARG A 176 -0.72 -6.51 6.23
CA ARG A 176 -0.89 -6.43 7.70
C ARG A 176 -2.29 -6.03 8.13
N LEU A 177 -2.92 -5.09 7.42
CA LEU A 177 -4.15 -4.43 7.89
C LEU A 177 -5.45 -5.16 7.55
N PRO A 178 -5.62 -5.81 6.37
CA PRO A 178 -6.85 -6.53 6.08
C PRO A 178 -7.16 -7.63 7.11
N THR A 179 -8.46 -7.76 7.40
CA THR A 179 -9.02 -8.78 8.30
C THR A 179 -9.55 -10.01 7.54
N TYR A 180 -9.38 -10.03 6.21
CA TYR A 180 -9.76 -11.10 5.28
C TYR A 180 -8.52 -11.71 4.60
N PRO A 181 -8.64 -12.82 3.86
CA PRO A 181 -7.50 -13.50 3.25
C PRO A 181 -6.70 -12.60 2.30
N VAL A 182 -5.37 -12.60 2.46
CA VAL A 182 -4.43 -11.88 1.59
C VAL A 182 -3.37 -12.86 1.09
N ALA A 183 -3.07 -12.79 -0.21
CA ALA A 183 -1.94 -13.49 -0.81
C ALA A 183 -1.07 -12.51 -1.61
N VAL A 184 0.25 -12.61 -1.40
CA VAL A 184 1.25 -11.80 -2.11
C VAL A 184 1.92 -12.66 -3.18
N PHE A 185 1.98 -12.13 -4.41
CA PHE A 185 2.61 -12.77 -5.57
C PHE A 185 3.66 -11.84 -6.19
N ARG A 186 4.81 -12.39 -6.58
CA ARG A 186 5.84 -11.63 -7.30
C ARG A 186 5.58 -11.67 -8.80
N TYR A 187 5.76 -10.53 -9.45
CA TYR A 187 5.74 -10.41 -10.91
C TYR A 187 6.72 -11.39 -11.57
N GLU A 188 7.87 -11.59 -10.95
CA GLU A 188 8.91 -12.50 -11.39
C GLU A 188 8.43 -13.97 -11.42
N ASP A 189 7.55 -14.38 -10.49
CA ASP A 189 7.00 -15.74 -10.47
C ASP A 189 5.95 -15.95 -11.56
N PHE A 190 5.22 -14.89 -11.95
CA PHE A 190 4.35 -14.94 -13.13
C PHE A 190 5.14 -15.07 -14.43
N LEU A 191 6.39 -14.57 -14.47
CA LEU A 191 7.28 -14.76 -15.62
C LEU A 191 7.92 -16.15 -15.63
N ALA A 192 8.35 -16.64 -14.47
CA ALA A 192 9.09 -17.89 -14.35
C ALA A 192 8.19 -19.12 -14.52
N GLU A 193 7.05 -19.16 -13.83
CA GLU A 193 6.11 -20.29 -13.86
C GLU A 193 4.66 -19.81 -14.08
N PRO A 194 4.32 -19.24 -15.26
CA PRO A 194 3.06 -18.53 -15.47
C PRO A 194 1.82 -19.36 -15.11
N ASN A 195 1.70 -20.59 -15.63
CA ASN A 195 0.53 -21.45 -15.38
C ASN A 195 0.38 -21.78 -13.88
N ALA A 196 1.48 -22.12 -13.19
CA ALA A 196 1.43 -22.45 -11.78
C ALA A 196 1.03 -21.22 -10.93
N THR A 197 1.66 -20.07 -11.19
CA THR A 197 1.45 -18.84 -10.42
C THR A 197 0.06 -18.24 -10.67
N PHE A 198 -0.40 -18.15 -11.93
CA PHE A 198 -1.76 -17.70 -12.24
C PHE A 198 -2.81 -18.69 -11.72
N GLY A 199 -2.59 -20.00 -11.86
CA GLY A 199 -3.50 -21.01 -11.31
C GLY A 199 -3.67 -20.90 -9.80
N ALA A 200 -2.56 -20.72 -9.06
CA ALA A 200 -2.59 -20.51 -7.62
C ALA A 200 -3.35 -19.22 -7.24
N ALA A 201 -3.12 -18.11 -7.95
CA ALA A 201 -3.78 -16.84 -7.68
C ALA A 201 -5.28 -16.86 -7.99
N LEU A 202 -5.69 -17.46 -9.11
CA LEU A 202 -7.11 -17.59 -9.48
C LEU A 202 -7.86 -18.51 -8.50
N LYS A 203 -7.23 -19.63 -8.11
CA LYS A 203 -7.77 -20.51 -7.08
C LYS A 203 -7.91 -19.81 -5.74
N PHE A 204 -6.91 -19.02 -5.32
CA PHE A 204 -6.99 -18.22 -4.10
C PHE A 204 -8.11 -17.18 -4.15
N ALA A 205 -8.33 -16.55 -5.30
CA ALA A 205 -9.47 -15.67 -5.55
C ALA A 205 -10.83 -16.41 -5.53
N GLY A 206 -10.83 -17.74 -5.52
CA GLY A 206 -12.01 -18.58 -5.57
C GLY A 206 -12.61 -18.74 -6.97
N LEU A 207 -11.82 -18.47 -8.01
CA LEU A 207 -12.18 -18.73 -9.39
C LEU A 207 -11.62 -20.09 -9.78
N GLU A 208 -12.50 -21.09 -9.87
CA GLU A 208 -12.14 -22.42 -10.36
C GLU A 208 -11.99 -22.38 -11.89
N VAL A 209 -10.87 -22.90 -12.38
CA VAL A 209 -10.50 -22.86 -13.80
C VAL A 209 -9.96 -24.23 -14.21
N SER A 210 -10.37 -24.71 -15.38
CA SER A 210 -9.75 -25.91 -15.95
C SER A 210 -8.32 -25.63 -16.41
N GLU A 211 -7.49 -26.67 -16.46
CA GLU A 211 -6.11 -26.57 -16.95
C GLU A 211 -6.05 -26.02 -18.38
N ASN A 212 -6.98 -26.43 -19.25
CA ASN A 212 -7.04 -25.97 -20.64
C ASN A 212 -7.38 -24.48 -20.74
N GLU A 213 -8.33 -23.99 -19.95
CA GLU A 213 -8.70 -22.57 -19.90
C GLU A 213 -7.54 -21.73 -19.39
N LEU A 214 -6.85 -22.19 -18.35
CA LEU A 214 -5.69 -21.51 -17.78
C LEU A 214 -4.54 -21.43 -18.78
N VAL A 215 -4.19 -22.54 -19.43
CA VAL A 215 -3.14 -22.58 -20.46
C VAL A 215 -3.50 -21.63 -21.60
N TYR A 216 -4.74 -21.66 -22.08
CA TYR A 216 -5.19 -20.74 -23.12
C TYR A 216 -5.12 -19.27 -22.69
N ALA A 217 -5.56 -18.93 -21.48
CA ALA A 217 -5.54 -17.58 -20.95
C ALA A 217 -4.11 -17.04 -20.81
N VAL A 218 -3.19 -17.85 -20.26
CA VAL A 218 -1.77 -17.49 -20.14
C VAL A 218 -1.13 -17.33 -21.52
N GLU A 219 -1.36 -18.27 -22.43
CA GLU A 219 -0.76 -18.24 -23.76
C GLU A 219 -1.28 -17.07 -24.61
N SER A 220 -2.56 -16.75 -24.53
CA SER A 220 -3.17 -15.64 -25.28
C SER A 220 -2.75 -14.26 -24.77
N THR A 221 -2.26 -14.18 -23.53
CA THR A 221 -1.89 -12.93 -22.85
C THR A 221 -0.39 -12.79 -22.62
N ARG A 222 0.44 -13.59 -23.28
CA ARG A 222 1.90 -13.43 -23.27
C ARG A 222 2.32 -12.03 -23.71
N PHE A 223 3.43 -11.57 -23.14
CA PHE A 223 3.93 -10.21 -23.35
C PHE A 223 4.04 -9.81 -24.83
N GLU A 224 4.57 -10.71 -25.67
CA GLU A 224 4.75 -10.46 -27.11
C GLU A 224 3.41 -10.26 -27.83
N LYS A 225 2.37 -11.02 -27.44
CA LYS A 225 1.02 -10.89 -28.00
C LYS A 225 0.36 -9.60 -27.55
N LEU A 226 0.46 -9.25 -26.27
CA LEU A 226 -0.07 -7.99 -25.75
C LEU A 226 0.63 -6.79 -26.44
N GLN A 227 1.94 -6.86 -26.63
CA GLN A 227 2.69 -5.82 -27.32
C GLN A 227 2.36 -5.73 -28.83
N SER A 228 2.08 -6.85 -29.50
CA SER A 228 1.61 -6.84 -30.90
C SER A 228 0.25 -6.16 -31.00
N ARG A 229 -0.69 -6.54 -30.13
CA ARG A 229 -2.03 -5.96 -30.13
C ARG A 229 -2.01 -4.47 -29.79
N GLU A 230 -1.18 -4.02 -28.84
CA GLU A 230 -0.98 -2.58 -28.57
C GLU A 230 -0.51 -1.83 -29.82
N ARG A 231 0.38 -2.41 -30.64
CA ARG A 231 0.85 -1.78 -31.87
C ARG A 231 -0.22 -1.68 -32.95
N GLU A 232 -1.16 -2.63 -32.97
CA GLU A 232 -2.22 -2.71 -33.97
C GLU A 232 -3.42 -1.79 -33.64
N SER A 233 -3.85 -1.76 -32.38
CA SER A 233 -5.10 -1.10 -31.96
C SER A 233 -4.92 -0.02 -30.89
N GLY A 234 -3.69 0.20 -30.42
CA GLY A 234 -3.41 1.09 -29.30
C GLY A 234 -3.78 0.48 -27.95
N PHE A 235 -3.59 1.25 -26.88
CA PHE A 235 -3.98 0.83 -25.53
C PHE A 235 -4.44 2.02 -24.70
N SER A 236 -5.63 1.93 -24.11
CA SER A 236 -6.27 3.05 -23.41
C SER A 236 -5.54 3.47 -22.12
N GLU A 237 -4.88 2.56 -21.42
CA GLU A 237 -4.09 2.89 -20.23
C GLU A 237 -2.67 3.42 -20.57
N ARG A 238 -2.35 3.58 -21.87
CA ARG A 238 -1.11 4.26 -22.28
C ARG A 238 -1.27 5.76 -22.07
N SER A 239 -0.25 6.39 -21.47
CA SER A 239 -0.27 7.84 -21.31
C SER A 239 -0.27 8.53 -22.68
N PRO A 240 -1.21 9.47 -22.94
CA PRO A 240 -1.21 10.27 -24.17
C PRO A 240 0.02 11.18 -24.31
N SER A 241 0.72 11.45 -23.19
CA SER A 241 1.88 12.35 -23.15
C SER A 241 3.21 11.69 -23.49
N THR A 242 3.21 10.41 -23.89
CA THR A 242 4.44 9.68 -24.23
C THR A 242 4.31 8.84 -25.50
N ASP A 243 5.38 8.85 -26.30
CA ASP A 243 5.52 7.98 -27.47
C ASP A 243 5.95 6.55 -27.10
N VAL A 244 6.24 6.30 -25.82
CA VAL A 244 6.73 5.00 -25.33
C VAL A 244 5.57 3.98 -25.27
N PRO A 245 5.77 2.74 -25.77
CA PRO A 245 4.79 1.65 -25.60
C PRO A 245 4.51 1.33 -24.13
N PHE A 246 3.26 1.03 -23.81
CA PHE A 246 2.84 0.54 -22.49
C PHE A 246 3.48 -0.82 -22.18
N PHE A 247 3.48 -1.74 -23.14
CA PHE A 247 4.16 -3.03 -23.05
C PHE A 247 5.60 -2.91 -23.56
N ARG A 248 6.54 -2.52 -22.68
CA ARG A 248 7.92 -2.20 -23.08
C ARG A 248 8.86 -3.41 -23.23
N LYS A 249 9.22 -4.05 -22.10
CA LYS A 249 10.21 -5.14 -22.07
C LYS A 249 9.67 -6.46 -21.51
N GLY A 250 8.69 -6.43 -20.61
CA GLY A 250 8.14 -7.66 -20.01
C GLY A 250 9.16 -8.53 -19.26
N GLN A 251 10.28 -7.96 -18.85
CA GLN A 251 11.43 -8.67 -18.28
C GLN A 251 11.70 -8.22 -16.85
N ALA A 252 12.26 -9.12 -16.05
CA ALA A 252 12.82 -8.85 -14.74
C ALA A 252 14.33 -8.54 -14.84
N GLY A 253 14.84 -7.71 -13.93
CA GLY A 253 16.26 -7.35 -13.83
C GLY A 253 16.74 -6.32 -14.85
N GLY A 254 15.83 -5.65 -15.57
CA GLY A 254 16.16 -4.64 -16.58
C GLY A 254 16.78 -3.37 -15.99
N TRP A 255 16.56 -3.14 -14.70
CA TRP A 255 17.11 -2.00 -13.95
C TRP A 255 18.64 -1.89 -13.97
N ARG A 256 19.37 -3.00 -14.13
CA ARG A 256 20.85 -3.01 -14.13
C ARG A 256 21.48 -2.19 -15.25
N GLY A 257 20.76 -2.01 -16.35
CA GLY A 257 21.21 -1.20 -17.48
C GLY A 257 20.61 0.21 -17.50
N GLU A 258 19.83 0.59 -16.49
CA GLU A 258 19.04 1.83 -16.50
C GLU A 258 19.25 2.68 -15.24
N LEU A 259 19.45 2.07 -14.07
CA LEU A 259 19.69 2.80 -12.82
C LEU A 259 21.16 3.03 -12.55
N SER A 260 21.49 4.18 -11.95
CA SER A 260 22.81 4.44 -11.38
C SER A 260 22.99 3.72 -10.03
N ALA A 261 24.24 3.53 -9.61
CA ALA A 261 24.55 2.93 -8.30
C ALA A 261 23.93 3.70 -7.12
N SER A 262 23.86 5.03 -7.21
CA SER A 262 23.24 5.86 -6.16
C SER A 262 21.72 5.67 -6.09
N GLN A 263 21.06 5.51 -7.24
CA GLN A 263 19.62 5.22 -7.30
C GLN A 263 19.32 3.83 -6.73
N VAL A 264 20.12 2.82 -7.09
CA VAL A 264 20.01 1.46 -6.53
C VAL A 264 20.17 1.48 -5.02
N THR A 265 21.23 2.13 -4.52
CA THR A 265 21.50 2.27 -3.08
C THR A 265 20.33 2.94 -2.35
N LYS A 266 19.74 3.98 -2.94
CA LYS A 266 18.58 4.68 -2.35
C LYS A 266 17.35 3.76 -2.26
N ILE A 267 17.04 3.01 -3.31
CA ILE A 267 15.94 2.04 -3.28
C ILE A 267 16.20 0.96 -2.23
N GLU A 268 17.39 0.36 -2.23
CA GLU A 268 17.75 -0.72 -1.31
C GLU A 268 17.77 -0.26 0.15
N ARG A 269 18.14 1.00 0.42
CA ARG A 269 18.04 1.57 1.77
C ARG A 269 16.59 1.68 2.26
N ASN A 270 15.64 2.00 1.39
CA ASN A 270 14.24 2.26 1.78
C ASN A 270 13.32 1.04 1.66
N CYS A 271 13.61 0.14 0.71
CA CYS A 271 12.80 -1.04 0.42
C CYS A 271 13.49 -2.34 0.84
N GLY A 272 14.76 -2.30 1.24
CA GLY A 272 15.64 -3.46 1.41
C GLY A 272 15.10 -4.55 2.31
N ALA A 273 14.53 -4.19 3.47
CA ALA A 273 14.01 -5.18 4.42
C ALA A 273 12.92 -6.07 3.80
N LEU A 274 11.95 -5.45 3.12
CA LEU A 274 10.89 -6.17 2.41
C LEU A 274 11.39 -6.81 1.11
N MET A 275 12.37 -6.19 0.44
CA MET A 275 13.02 -6.82 -0.71
C MET A 275 13.64 -8.17 -0.32
N GLU A 276 14.44 -8.20 0.74
CA GLU A 276 15.06 -9.42 1.27
C GLU A 276 14.01 -10.44 1.73
N GLU A 277 12.96 -9.99 2.44
CA GLU A 277 11.85 -10.85 2.89
C GLU A 277 11.18 -11.60 1.73
N PHE A 278 11.02 -10.94 0.58
CA PHE A 278 10.41 -11.52 -0.63
C PHE A 278 11.44 -12.06 -1.65
N GLY A 279 12.69 -12.26 -1.21
CA GLY A 279 13.73 -12.95 -1.98
C GLY A 279 14.35 -12.13 -3.11
N TYR A 280 14.26 -10.80 -3.05
CA TYR A 280 15.00 -9.90 -3.93
C TYR A 280 16.40 -9.67 -3.36
N LEU A 281 17.42 -9.96 -4.19
CA LEU A 281 18.82 -9.77 -3.78
C LEU A 281 19.18 -8.28 -3.73
N ILE A 282 19.84 -7.88 -2.64
CA ILE A 282 20.42 -6.54 -2.42
C ILE A 282 21.87 -6.55 -2.89
N GLU A 283 22.28 -5.57 -3.70
CA GLU A 283 23.67 -5.49 -4.13
C GLU A 283 24.60 -5.15 -2.95
N GLY A 284 25.73 -5.87 -2.84
CA GLY A 284 26.73 -5.62 -1.79
C GLY A 284 26.49 -6.30 -0.44
N ARG A 285 25.37 -7.01 -0.24
CA ARG A 285 25.19 -7.93 0.91
C ARG A 285 25.39 -9.38 0.47
N LEU A 286 26.38 -10.06 1.06
CA LEU A 286 26.61 -11.50 0.83
C LEU A 286 25.41 -12.32 1.36
N ALA A 287 24.94 -13.23 0.51
CA ALA A 287 23.71 -13.99 0.70
C ALA A 287 23.69 -14.82 2.01
N THR A 288 22.66 -14.59 2.83
CA THR A 288 22.22 -15.55 3.87
C THR A 288 20.70 -15.75 3.86
N ALA A 289 20.01 -15.47 2.74
CA ALA A 289 18.58 -15.76 2.62
C ALA A 289 18.37 -17.01 1.76
N VAL A 290 17.96 -18.10 2.40
CA VAL A 290 17.23 -19.18 1.74
C VAL A 290 15.87 -18.61 1.33
N PRO A 291 15.40 -18.78 0.07
CA PRO A 291 14.11 -18.24 -0.33
C PRO A 291 13.01 -18.87 0.54
N ALA A 292 12.37 -18.06 1.39
CA ALA A 292 11.12 -18.43 2.01
C ALA A 292 10.09 -18.62 0.88
N ALA A 293 9.30 -19.69 0.94
CA ALA A 293 8.37 -20.07 -0.13
C ALA A 293 7.60 -18.86 -0.66
N ALA A 294 7.77 -18.57 -1.96
CA ALA A 294 7.52 -17.28 -2.60
C ALA A 294 6.04 -16.83 -2.68
N ASN A 295 5.12 -17.56 -2.06
CA ASN A 295 3.72 -17.16 -1.92
C ASN A 295 3.34 -17.24 -0.45
N GLN A 296 3.36 -16.11 0.24
CA GLN A 296 2.84 -16.03 1.60
C GLN A 296 1.31 -15.90 1.52
N VAL A 297 0.62 -16.96 1.93
CA VAL A 297 -0.84 -16.97 2.10
C VAL A 297 -1.13 -16.78 3.59
N ARG A 298 -1.79 -15.67 3.95
CA ARG A 298 -2.27 -15.46 5.31
C ARG A 298 -3.76 -15.79 5.38
N SER A 299 -4.10 -16.91 6.02
CA SER A 299 -5.47 -17.20 6.46
C SER A 299 -5.72 -16.49 7.79
N SER A 300 -6.70 -15.59 7.84
CA SER A 300 -7.16 -14.95 9.07
C SER A 300 -7.83 -16.03 9.94
N GLY A 301 -7.09 -16.57 10.91
CA GLY A 301 -7.64 -17.33 12.02
C GLY A 301 -8.03 -16.35 13.13
N ASP A 302 -9.32 -16.32 13.45
CA ASP A 302 -9.97 -15.79 14.66
C ASP A 302 -9.17 -14.72 15.43
N LYS A 303 -9.33 -13.46 15.04
CA LYS A 303 -9.08 -12.32 15.92
C LYS A 303 -10.33 -11.43 15.97
N LEU A 304 -11.27 -11.84 16.80
CA LEU A 304 -12.31 -10.97 17.37
C LEU A 304 -11.64 -10.03 18.37
N PHE A 305 -11.38 -8.76 18.04
CA PHE A 305 -11.19 -7.74 19.10
C PHE A 305 -11.63 -6.32 18.73
N ALA A 306 -12.42 -5.81 19.70
CA ALA A 306 -12.63 -4.45 20.20
C ALA A 306 -12.96 -3.30 19.24
N ALA A 307 -14.09 -2.65 19.55
CA ALA A 307 -14.62 -1.46 18.90
C ALA A 307 -13.57 -0.36 18.64
N ALA A 308 -13.62 0.22 17.45
CA ALA A 308 -12.80 1.34 17.02
C ALA A 308 -12.86 2.49 18.04
N VAL A 309 -11.70 2.85 18.59
CA VAL A 309 -11.51 4.05 19.42
C VAL A 309 -11.51 5.26 18.48
N LEU A 310 -12.30 6.29 18.82
CA LEU A 310 -12.35 7.56 18.08
C LEU A 310 -10.95 8.20 18.02
N PRO A 311 -10.55 8.82 16.88
CA PRO A 311 -9.28 9.52 16.80
C PRO A 311 -9.24 10.66 17.83
N LYS A 312 -8.24 10.61 18.72
CA LYS A 312 -7.99 11.67 19.71
C LYS A 312 -7.56 12.94 18.96
N ARG A 313 -8.11 14.10 19.34
CA ARG A 313 -7.77 15.39 18.72
C ARG A 313 -6.32 15.75 19.03
N ASP A 314 -5.61 16.27 18.03
CA ASP A 314 -4.24 16.72 18.19
C ASP A 314 -4.11 17.79 19.28
N VAL A 315 -2.99 17.75 20.00
CA VAL A 315 -2.67 18.68 21.07
C VAL A 315 -1.89 19.83 20.45
N PRO A 316 -2.30 21.11 20.62
CA PRO A 316 -1.51 22.23 20.11
C PRO A 316 -0.10 22.19 20.73
N LEU A 317 0.92 22.07 19.88
CA LEU A 317 2.32 22.08 20.28
C LEU A 317 2.96 23.42 19.96
N ASP A 318 3.61 24.01 20.94
CA ASP A 318 4.50 25.16 20.76
C ASP A 318 5.87 24.86 21.38
N LEU A 319 6.84 25.74 21.12
CA LEU A 319 8.22 25.56 21.61
C LEU A 319 8.33 25.52 23.15
N THR A 320 7.33 26.01 23.87
CA THR A 320 7.29 25.99 25.34
C THR A 320 6.68 24.71 25.91
N THR A 321 6.04 23.89 25.07
CA THR A 321 5.39 22.65 25.48
C THR A 321 6.43 21.67 26.03
N ARG A 322 6.19 21.13 27.23
CA ARG A 322 7.08 20.15 27.88
C ARG A 322 6.47 18.76 27.85
N PHE A 323 7.30 17.77 27.51
CA PHE A 323 6.90 16.37 27.38
C PHE A 323 7.47 15.53 28.52
N VAL A 324 6.70 14.52 28.94
CA VAL A 324 7.16 13.44 29.83
C VAL A 324 6.61 12.12 29.35
N LYS A 325 7.40 11.04 29.45
CA LYS A 325 6.94 9.68 29.16
C LYS A 325 5.87 9.23 30.16
N ASP A 326 4.99 8.34 29.72
CA ASP A 326 4.15 7.58 30.65
C ASP A 326 4.92 6.34 31.13
N ASP A 327 5.16 6.25 32.45
CA ASP A 327 5.95 5.18 33.08
C ASP A 327 5.34 3.77 32.90
N ARG A 328 4.08 3.70 32.47
CA ARG A 328 3.38 2.45 32.18
C ARG A 328 3.69 1.92 30.78
N VAL A 329 4.28 2.74 29.91
CA VAL A 329 4.70 2.31 28.57
C VAL A 329 5.79 1.26 28.69
N LYS A 330 5.59 0.14 28.01
CA LYS A 330 6.60 -0.91 27.89
C LYS A 330 7.23 -0.85 26.51
N THR A 331 8.53 -1.08 26.44
CA THR A 331 9.26 -1.08 25.18
C THR A 331 9.87 -2.45 24.91
N ALA A 332 9.95 -2.83 23.64
CA ALA A 332 10.63 -4.03 23.18
C ALA A 332 11.30 -3.76 21.83
N GLN A 333 12.55 -4.19 21.68
CA GLN A 333 13.24 -4.13 20.39
C GLN A 333 12.74 -5.27 19.50
N VAL A 334 12.24 -4.95 18.30
CA VAL A 334 11.75 -5.94 17.33
C VAL A 334 12.39 -5.65 15.97
N GLY A 335 13.46 -6.37 15.65
CA GLY A 335 14.30 -6.03 14.49
C GLY A 335 14.98 -4.68 14.71
N ASP A 336 14.89 -3.80 13.72
CA ASP A 336 15.47 -2.45 13.76
C ASP A 336 14.54 -1.39 14.40
N ASP A 337 13.29 -1.76 14.70
CA ASP A 337 12.29 -0.86 15.26
C ASP A 337 12.14 -1.04 16.78
N LEU A 338 11.90 0.07 17.48
CA LEU A 338 11.50 0.08 18.88
C LEU A 338 9.98 0.03 18.96
N VAL A 339 9.43 -1.03 19.55
CA VAL A 339 7.97 -1.17 19.74
C VAL A 339 7.59 -0.71 21.14
N LEU A 340 6.58 0.16 21.22
CA LEU A 340 6.00 0.67 22.46
C LEU A 340 4.62 0.05 22.64
N VAL A 341 4.33 -0.36 23.87
CA VAL A 341 3.02 -0.84 24.32
C VAL A 341 2.52 0.12 25.37
N THR A 342 1.44 0.84 25.08
CA THR A 342 0.90 1.88 25.97
C THR A 342 -0.01 1.26 27.03
N SER A 343 -0.41 2.05 28.04
CA SER A 343 -1.32 1.58 29.09
C SER A 343 -2.73 1.22 28.59
N GLU A 344 -3.08 1.63 27.37
CA GLU A 344 -4.33 1.29 26.69
C GLU A 344 -4.17 0.07 25.74
N TYR A 345 -3.03 -0.64 25.82
CA TYR A 345 -2.65 -1.75 24.94
C TYR A 345 -2.50 -1.37 23.46
N GLU A 346 -2.26 -0.08 23.15
CA GLU A 346 -1.91 0.34 21.80
C GLU A 346 -0.44 0.02 21.50
N LEU A 347 -0.19 -0.46 20.28
CA LEU A 347 1.14 -0.78 19.79
C LEU A 347 1.63 0.32 18.85
N MET A 348 2.80 0.87 19.12
CA MET A 348 3.48 1.85 18.26
C MET A 348 4.85 1.32 17.86
N GLY A 349 5.19 1.43 16.58
CA GLY A 349 6.55 1.18 16.10
C GLY A 349 7.27 2.50 15.86
N LEU A 350 8.47 2.64 16.41
CA LEU A 350 9.39 3.74 16.09
C LEU A 350 10.56 3.17 15.31
N ASP A 351 10.85 3.81 14.18
CA ASP A 351 12.07 3.54 13.42
C ASP A 351 13.32 4.02 14.21
N HIS A 352 14.51 3.77 13.68
CA HIS A 352 15.77 4.12 14.36
C HIS A 352 15.82 5.60 14.82
N MET A 353 15.32 6.54 14.01
CA MET A 353 15.28 7.95 14.37
C MET A 353 14.24 8.22 15.46
N GLY A 354 13.07 7.58 15.37
CA GLY A 354 12.07 7.65 16.42
C GLY A 354 12.54 7.06 17.75
N ALA A 355 13.28 5.96 17.74
CA ALA A 355 13.87 5.38 18.94
C ALA A 355 14.89 6.34 19.59
N LEU A 356 15.70 7.01 18.77
CA LEU A 356 16.68 8.00 19.24
C LEU A 356 16.00 9.23 19.85
N ILE A 357 14.95 9.77 19.21
CA ILE A 357 14.15 10.86 19.77
C ILE A 357 13.44 10.41 21.04
N TRP A 358 12.95 9.17 21.09
CA TRP A 358 12.38 8.58 22.29
C TRP A 358 13.37 8.60 23.44
N ASP A 359 14.63 8.24 23.23
CA ASP A 359 15.65 8.27 24.29
C ASP A 359 15.90 9.70 24.83
N PHE A 360 15.83 10.74 23.99
CA PHE A 360 15.92 12.13 24.47
C PHE A 360 14.78 12.55 25.40
N LEU A 361 13.64 11.86 25.32
CA LEU A 361 12.46 12.09 26.14
C LEU A 361 12.53 11.36 27.50
N ASP A 362 13.64 10.70 27.85
CA ASP A 362 13.84 10.05 29.16
C ASP A 362 13.76 11.01 30.36
N ARG A 363 13.96 12.30 30.10
CA ARG A 363 13.76 13.36 31.09
C ARG A 363 12.71 14.36 30.60
N PRO A 364 12.00 15.04 31.51
CA PRO A 364 11.10 16.13 31.14
C PRO A 364 11.84 17.22 30.35
N ILE A 365 11.49 17.38 29.08
CA ILE A 365 12.18 18.28 28.13
C ILE A 365 11.17 19.17 27.41
N SER A 366 11.51 20.44 27.16
CA SER A 366 10.68 21.31 26.33
C SER A 366 10.86 21.00 24.85
N PHE A 367 9.86 21.36 24.02
CA PHE A 367 9.98 21.19 22.58
C PHE A 367 11.16 21.99 22.02
N GLN A 368 11.41 23.20 22.54
CA GLN A 368 12.60 23.97 22.22
C GLN A 368 13.90 23.23 22.54
N GLU A 369 14.05 22.69 23.75
CA GLU A 369 15.25 21.96 24.18
C GLU A 369 15.50 20.72 23.30
N LEU A 370 14.44 20.01 22.92
CA LEU A 370 14.52 18.86 22.01
C LEU A 370 14.99 19.28 20.61
N VAL A 371 14.40 20.35 20.06
CA VAL A 371 14.77 20.88 18.74
C VAL A 371 16.22 21.34 18.73
N GLU A 372 16.67 22.08 19.75
CA GLU A 372 18.06 22.51 19.88
C GLU A 372 19.03 21.33 19.93
N THR A 373 18.67 20.27 20.67
CA THR A 373 19.47 19.03 20.75
C THR A 373 19.58 18.33 19.40
N LEU A 374 18.46 18.18 18.69
CA LEU A 374 18.42 17.54 17.37
C LEU A 374 19.15 18.35 16.30
N CYS A 375 18.98 19.67 16.28
CA CYS A 375 19.69 20.56 15.36
C CYS A 375 21.22 20.48 15.57
N ALA A 376 21.67 20.48 16.83
CA ALA A 376 23.09 20.37 17.17
C ALA A 376 23.69 19.02 16.75
N GLN A 377 22.94 17.93 16.93
CA GLN A 377 23.42 16.58 16.64
C GLN A 377 23.41 16.23 15.15
N PHE A 378 22.39 16.68 14.41
CA PHE A 378 22.17 16.28 13.02
C PHE A 378 22.48 17.37 11.99
N ALA A 379 22.93 18.56 12.44
CA ALA A 379 23.26 19.70 11.59
C ALA A 379 22.12 20.11 10.64
N ILE A 380 20.89 20.07 11.16
CA ILE A 380 19.66 20.51 10.48
C ILE A 380 19.22 21.87 11.03
N ASP A 381 18.50 22.66 10.23
CA ASP A 381 17.94 23.92 10.71
C ASP A 381 16.69 23.70 11.59
N SER A 382 16.40 24.68 12.44
CA SER A 382 15.31 24.60 13.42
C SER A 382 13.93 24.47 12.78
N THR A 383 13.72 25.03 11.58
CA THR A 383 12.41 24.98 10.92
C THR A 383 12.13 23.56 10.43
N THR A 384 13.07 22.97 9.70
CA THR A 384 12.97 21.57 9.25
C THR A 384 12.91 20.60 10.44
N CYS A 385 13.69 20.83 11.50
CA CYS A 385 13.63 20.00 12.71
C CYS A 385 12.25 20.03 13.38
N ILE A 386 11.60 21.20 13.46
CA ILE A 386 10.25 21.33 14.02
C ILE A 386 9.24 20.59 13.13
N GLU A 387 9.30 20.80 11.82
CA GLU A 387 8.37 20.17 10.86
C GLU A 387 8.46 18.63 10.89
N ASP A 388 9.68 18.07 10.98
CA ASP A 388 9.89 16.62 10.97
C ASP A 388 9.61 15.96 12.33
N THR A 389 9.83 16.67 13.44
CA THR A 389 9.67 16.11 14.80
C THR A 389 8.23 16.21 15.32
N THR A 390 7.48 17.23 14.88
CA THR A 390 6.09 17.49 15.34
C THR A 390 5.15 16.30 15.12
N PRO A 391 5.10 15.65 13.93
CA PRO A 391 4.18 14.53 13.69
C PRO A 391 4.43 13.34 14.61
N MET A 392 5.70 13.07 14.92
CA MET A 392 6.08 11.98 15.83
C MET A 392 5.66 12.28 17.27
N LEU A 393 5.89 13.50 17.76
CA LEU A 393 5.45 13.90 19.10
C LEU A 393 3.92 13.82 19.23
N GLN A 394 3.20 14.21 18.18
CA GLN A 394 1.75 14.11 18.14
C GLN A 394 1.27 12.65 18.18
N LEU A 395 1.93 11.75 17.44
CA LEU A 395 1.64 10.31 17.46
C LEU A 395 1.80 9.73 18.87
N LEU A 396 2.92 10.06 19.53
CA LEU A 396 3.21 9.59 20.89
C LEU A 396 2.24 10.16 21.94
N LEU A 397 1.81 11.41 21.79
CA LEU A 397 0.79 12.01 22.65
C LEU A 397 -0.59 11.37 22.45
N ASN A 398 -1.00 11.18 21.19
CA ASN A 398 -2.32 10.64 20.86
C ASN A 398 -2.48 9.22 21.39
N GLY A 399 -1.51 8.34 21.21
CA GLY A 399 -1.63 7.00 21.80
C GLY A 399 -1.12 6.88 23.24
N GLY A 400 -0.92 8.01 23.94
CA GLY A 400 -0.68 8.02 25.38
C GLY A 400 0.71 7.51 25.81
N ALA A 401 1.69 7.52 24.92
CA ALA A 401 3.08 7.24 25.26
C ALA A 401 3.78 8.46 25.90
N LEU A 402 3.34 9.67 25.54
CA LEU A 402 3.77 10.94 26.11
C LEU A 402 2.61 11.66 26.79
N ARG A 403 2.95 12.55 27.72
CA ARG A 403 2.05 13.50 28.37
C ARG A 403 2.65 14.90 28.33
N VAL A 404 1.80 15.92 28.18
CA VAL A 404 2.20 17.32 28.33
C VAL A 404 2.11 17.71 29.81
N ILE A 405 3.15 18.39 30.32
CA ILE A 405 3.16 18.94 31.67
C ILE A 405 3.13 20.48 31.61
N SER A 406 2.28 21.10 32.43
CA SER A 406 2.26 22.55 32.62
C SER A 406 3.21 22.94 33.75
N GLU A 407 3.93 24.06 33.62
CA GLU A 407 4.68 24.69 34.72
C GLU A 407 3.71 25.18 35.80
N SER A 408 3.24 24.28 36.66
CA SER A 408 2.54 24.60 37.92
C SER A 408 2.18 23.31 38.66
N GLN A 409 3.17 22.50 39.03
CA GLN A 409 3.07 21.76 40.30
C GLN A 409 4.44 21.74 40.99
N PRO A 410 4.63 22.48 42.10
CA PRO A 410 5.76 22.25 42.97
C PRO A 410 5.61 20.86 43.58
N THR A 411 6.66 20.06 43.47
CA THR A 411 6.84 18.83 44.24
C THR A 411 6.76 19.17 45.72
N ASN A 412 5.82 18.53 46.42
CA ASN A 412 5.82 18.42 47.87
C ASN A 412 5.56 16.96 48.24
#